data_AF-A0A2D6CT55-F1
#
_entry.id   AF-A0A2D6CT55-F1
#
_cell.length_a   1.000
_cell.length_b   1.000
_cell.length_c   1.000
_cell.angle_alpha   90.00
_cell.angle_beta   90.00
_cell.angle_gamma   90.00
#
_symmetry.space_group_name_H-M   'P 1'
#
loop_
_entity.id
_entity.type
_entity.pdbx_description
1 polymer ?
#
loop_
_entity_poly.entity_id
_entity_poly.type
_entity_poly.pdbx_seq_one_letter_code
_entity_poly.pdbx_strand_id
1 'polypeptide(L)'
;MPTEAAGDVLRRWRVGLLAWASFLVGCIAVGVAGGRYSAGYILPGMVAGGFVAIAVIAPRLCLLATVALVPFSFRFFLLNRAELEMPTEPLVAALVGAFALDRSVAYATRRPVARNPFRLPLIFFALVTLASVTQAASPFESAKGAARATAYVLLPFPAYLALRDRRTFARTVAVATSAGLVAAAIMMMILIPRMGRLGHSSAFAGTLFGNYMTYGAYLTVFILPLLSLLLFDDDARRRAGRLAMFAAFGAALLLCQSRGVWVSLAAGVGFLLMLRSEMPSRRKWAVLAVALGLGAVILLIPGVRAAVLARALTMVDPEFASNKTRLLRWGFALLMFTQNPVLGAG
;
A
#
# COMPACT_ATOMS: atom_id res chain seq x y z
N MET A 1 -1.23 -0.98 50.78
CA MET A 1 -2.29 -0.52 49.85
C MET A 1 -1.89 -0.75 48.38
N PRO A 2 -2.09 -1.95 47.80
CA PRO A 2 -1.96 -2.22 46.35
C PRO A 2 -3.27 -2.64 45.65
N THR A 3 -4.41 -2.62 46.35
CA THR A 3 -5.68 -3.21 45.88
C THR A 3 -6.42 -2.37 44.84
N GLU A 4 -6.29 -1.04 44.86
CA GLU A 4 -6.93 -0.17 43.86
C GLU A 4 -6.31 -0.29 42.46
N ALA A 5 -5.00 -0.50 42.38
CA ALA A 5 -4.30 -0.64 41.10
C ALA A 5 -4.72 -1.92 40.35
N ALA A 6 -5.00 -3.01 41.06
CA ALA A 6 -5.42 -4.27 40.46
C ALA A 6 -6.85 -4.21 39.89
N GLY A 7 -7.78 -3.57 40.61
CA GLY A 7 -9.16 -3.38 40.15
C GLY A 7 -9.24 -2.53 38.88
N ASP A 8 -8.40 -1.49 38.81
CA ASP A 8 -8.36 -0.57 37.69
C ASP A 8 -7.76 -1.20 36.42
N VAL A 9 -6.78 -2.09 36.58
CA VAL A 9 -6.24 -2.91 35.49
C VAL A 9 -7.30 -3.89 34.97
N LEU A 10 -7.97 -4.66 35.83
CA LEU A 10 -9.02 -5.61 35.46
C LEU A 10 -10.19 -4.93 34.74
N ARG A 11 -10.59 -3.74 35.19
CA ARG A 11 -11.64 -2.94 34.53
C ARG A 11 -11.22 -2.50 33.13
N ARG A 12 -9.97 -2.05 32.95
CA ARG A 12 -9.41 -1.67 31.64
C ARG A 12 -9.30 -2.86 30.68
N TRP A 13 -9.03 -4.06 31.18
CA TRP A 13 -9.02 -5.29 30.37
C TRP A 13 -10.42 -5.71 29.95
N ARG A 14 -11.40 -5.67 30.86
CA ARG A 14 -12.80 -6.01 30.56
C ARG A 14 -13.41 -5.09 29.51
N VAL A 15 -13.20 -3.78 29.61
CA VAL A 15 -13.71 -2.81 28.61
C VAL A 15 -13.06 -3.02 27.25
N GLY A 16 -11.76 -3.30 27.21
CA GLY A 16 -11.06 -3.64 25.97
C GLY A 16 -11.60 -4.93 25.35
N LEU A 17 -11.72 -6.00 26.14
CA LEU A 17 -12.21 -7.30 25.66
C LEU A 17 -13.63 -7.21 25.10
N LEU A 18 -14.54 -6.50 25.80
CA LEU A 18 -15.91 -6.30 25.34
C LEU A 18 -15.97 -5.48 24.05
N ALA A 19 -15.21 -4.39 23.94
CA ALA A 19 -15.15 -3.60 22.71
C ALA A 19 -14.63 -4.43 21.52
N TRP A 20 -13.62 -5.27 21.74
CA TRP A 20 -13.09 -6.16 20.71
C TRP A 20 -14.06 -7.28 20.33
N ALA A 21 -14.72 -7.90 21.30
CA ALA A 21 -15.72 -8.93 21.06
C ALA A 21 -16.91 -8.36 20.27
N SER A 22 -17.43 -7.18 20.66
CA SER A 22 -18.52 -6.51 19.94
C SER A 22 -18.14 -6.13 18.51
N PHE A 23 -16.90 -5.66 18.28
CA PHE A 23 -16.42 -5.35 16.92
C PHE A 23 -16.31 -6.60 16.04
N LEU A 24 -15.74 -7.68 16.58
CA LEU A 24 -15.61 -8.95 15.87
C LEU A 24 -16.98 -9.57 15.53
N VAL A 25 -17.91 -9.54 16.49
CA VAL A 25 -19.31 -9.94 16.27
C VAL A 25 -19.97 -9.04 15.22
N GLY A 26 -19.74 -7.73 15.25
CA GLY A 26 -20.24 -6.80 14.24
C GLY A 26 -19.73 -7.11 12.83
N CYS A 27 -18.43 -7.37 12.67
CA CYS A 27 -17.85 -7.73 11.37
C CYS A 27 -18.38 -9.08 10.85
N ILE A 28 -18.53 -10.08 11.73
CA ILE A 28 -19.12 -11.37 11.37
C ILE A 28 -20.59 -11.19 11.00
N ALA A 29 -21.37 -10.41 11.77
CA ALA A 29 -22.78 -10.16 11.50
C ALA A 29 -22.97 -9.42 10.16
N VAL A 30 -22.14 -8.43 9.85
CA VAL A 30 -22.13 -7.73 8.55
C VAL A 30 -21.75 -8.69 7.42
N GLY A 31 -20.75 -9.56 7.63
CA GLY A 31 -20.35 -10.59 6.67
C GLY A 31 -21.46 -11.62 6.40
N VAL A 32 -22.15 -12.08 7.45
CA VAL A 32 -23.26 -13.03 7.37
C VAL A 32 -24.51 -12.38 6.76
N ALA A 33 -24.84 -11.14 7.13
CA ALA A 33 -25.95 -10.39 6.54
C ALA A 33 -25.70 -10.15 5.04
N GLY A 34 -24.51 -9.68 4.67
CA GLY A 34 -24.11 -9.55 3.26
C GLY A 34 -24.16 -10.87 2.50
N GLY A 35 -23.73 -11.97 3.14
CA GLY A 35 -23.78 -13.32 2.61
C GLY A 35 -25.20 -13.88 2.43
N ARG A 36 -26.16 -13.49 3.27
CA ARG A 36 -27.57 -13.91 3.14
C ARG A 36 -28.32 -13.20 2.02
N TYR A 37 -27.98 -11.95 1.75
CA TYR A 37 -28.61 -11.17 0.67
C TYR A 37 -28.09 -11.51 -0.72
N SER A 38 -27.08 -12.36 -0.83
CA SER A 38 -26.48 -12.69 -2.11
C SER A 38 -25.91 -14.10 -2.08
N ALA A 39 -26.53 -15.02 -2.83
CA ALA A 39 -26.34 -16.47 -2.84
C ALA A 39 -24.95 -16.94 -3.33
N GLY A 40 -23.88 -16.40 -2.73
CA GLY A 40 -22.48 -16.62 -3.10
C GLY A 40 -21.47 -15.81 -2.26
N TYR A 41 -21.91 -14.97 -1.31
CA TYR A 41 -21.03 -14.00 -0.63
C TYR A 41 -20.70 -14.38 0.83
N ILE A 42 -21.17 -15.54 1.31
CA ILE A 42 -20.86 -16.05 2.65
C ILE A 42 -19.35 -16.26 2.80
N LEU A 43 -18.70 -16.85 1.80
CA LEU A 43 -17.25 -17.10 1.82
C LEU A 43 -16.44 -15.78 1.88
N PRO A 44 -16.68 -14.77 1.01
CA PRO A 44 -16.13 -13.43 1.17
C PRO A 44 -16.33 -12.81 2.55
N GLY A 45 -17.52 -12.94 3.14
CA GLY A 45 -17.84 -12.41 4.47
C GLY A 45 -17.06 -13.10 5.59
N MET A 46 -16.94 -14.44 5.54
CA MET A 46 -16.13 -15.21 6.49
C MET A 46 -14.65 -14.89 6.37
N VAL A 47 -14.15 -14.75 5.14
CA VAL A 47 -12.75 -14.35 4.86
C VAL A 47 -12.48 -12.95 5.41
N ALA A 48 -13.38 -11.99 5.19
CA ALA A 48 -13.26 -10.64 5.74
C ALA A 48 -13.30 -10.65 7.28
N GLY A 49 -14.18 -11.43 7.90
CA GLY A 49 -14.22 -11.61 9.36
C GLY A 49 -12.93 -12.21 9.92
N GLY A 50 -12.35 -13.20 9.23
CA GLY A 50 -11.05 -13.77 9.56
C GLY A 50 -9.92 -12.74 9.47
N PHE A 51 -9.93 -11.89 8.44
CA PHE A 51 -8.95 -10.81 8.30
C PHE A 51 -9.06 -9.75 9.40
N VAL A 52 -10.29 -9.41 9.81
CA VAL A 52 -10.50 -8.54 10.97
C VAL A 52 -9.93 -9.18 12.23
N ALA A 53 -10.22 -10.45 12.49
CA ALA A 53 -9.66 -11.16 13.65
C ALA A 53 -8.12 -11.14 13.64
N ILE A 54 -7.50 -11.40 12.49
CA ILE A 54 -6.03 -11.34 12.34
C ILE A 54 -5.51 -9.92 12.52
N ALA A 55 -6.18 -8.89 11.98
CA ALA A 55 -5.78 -7.49 12.15
C ALA A 55 -5.76 -7.05 13.62
N VAL A 56 -6.71 -7.56 14.41
CA VAL A 56 -6.81 -7.29 15.85
C VAL A 56 -5.77 -8.05 16.66
N ILE A 57 -5.69 -9.37 16.45
CA ILE A 57 -4.84 -10.27 17.26
C ILE A 57 -3.37 -10.12 16.86
N ALA A 58 -3.11 -9.99 15.57
CA ALA A 58 -1.78 -10.00 14.98
C ALA A 58 -1.66 -8.96 13.84
N PRO A 59 -1.70 -7.64 14.13
CA PRO A 59 -1.64 -6.59 13.12
C PRO A 59 -0.40 -6.68 12.22
N ARG A 60 0.70 -7.23 12.74
CA ARG A 60 1.92 -7.52 11.97
C ARG A 60 1.71 -8.60 10.91
N LEU A 61 1.01 -9.68 11.27
CA LEU A 61 0.67 -10.75 10.34
C LEU A 61 -0.32 -10.24 9.30
N CYS A 62 -1.28 -9.41 9.70
CA CYS A 62 -2.20 -8.75 8.78
C CYS A 62 -1.46 -7.85 7.77
N LEU A 63 -0.48 -7.05 8.22
CA LEU A 63 0.34 -6.24 7.33
C LEU A 63 1.15 -7.09 6.35
N LEU A 64 1.78 -8.17 6.84
CA LEU A 64 2.51 -9.13 6.00
C LEU A 64 1.58 -9.80 4.97
N ALA A 65 0.41 -10.25 5.40
CA ALA A 65 -0.60 -10.85 4.53
C ALA A 65 -1.08 -9.84 3.48
N THR A 66 -1.30 -8.59 3.87
CA THR A 66 -1.68 -7.51 2.96
C THR A 66 -0.65 -7.40 1.84
N VAL A 67 0.63 -7.27 2.18
CA VAL A 67 1.71 -7.12 1.19
C VAL A 67 1.89 -8.38 0.34
N ALA A 68 1.86 -9.56 0.96
CA ALA A 68 2.08 -10.83 0.25
C ALA A 68 0.94 -11.21 -0.69
N LEU A 69 -0.30 -10.77 -0.41
CA LEU A 69 -1.49 -11.11 -1.19
C LEU A 69 -1.84 -10.08 -2.27
N VAL A 70 -1.15 -8.94 -2.34
CA VAL A 70 -1.32 -7.96 -3.43
C VAL A 70 -1.22 -8.59 -4.83
N PRO A 71 -0.23 -9.46 -5.15
CA PRO A 71 -0.12 -10.06 -6.48
C PRO A 71 -1.29 -10.98 -6.85
N PHE A 72 -2.02 -11.46 -5.85
CA PHE A 72 -3.15 -12.36 -6.01
C PHE A 72 -4.48 -11.62 -5.87
N SER A 73 -4.43 -10.28 -5.86
CA SER A 73 -5.63 -9.48 -5.74
C SER A 73 -6.43 -9.55 -7.02
N PHE A 74 -7.72 -9.83 -6.89
CA PHE A 74 -8.65 -9.87 -8.00
C PHE A 74 -9.82 -8.94 -7.75
N ARG A 75 -10.45 -8.54 -8.85
CA ARG A 75 -11.60 -7.65 -8.85
C ARG A 75 -12.86 -8.44 -8.56
N PHE A 76 -13.53 -8.10 -7.48
CA PHE A 76 -14.78 -8.71 -7.08
C PHE A 76 -15.89 -7.67 -7.13
N PHE A 77 -16.90 -7.88 -7.98
CA PHE A 77 -18.01 -6.93 -8.12
C PHE A 77 -19.03 -7.17 -7.01
N LEU A 78 -19.02 -6.30 -6.00
CA LEU A 78 -20.00 -6.29 -4.93
C LEU A 78 -21.34 -5.80 -5.48
N LEU A 79 -22.37 -6.66 -5.41
CA LEU A 79 -23.75 -6.36 -5.83
C LEU A 79 -23.87 -5.86 -7.28
N ASN A 80 -22.94 -6.25 -8.17
CA ASN A 80 -22.84 -5.73 -9.54
C ASN A 80 -22.73 -4.19 -9.66
N ARG A 81 -22.36 -3.49 -8.58
CA ARG A 81 -22.29 -2.02 -8.53
C ARG A 81 -20.92 -1.49 -8.17
N ALA A 82 -20.15 -2.20 -7.34
CA ALA A 82 -18.88 -1.68 -6.86
C ALA A 82 -17.74 -2.71 -6.88
N GLU A 83 -16.63 -2.37 -7.53
CA GLU A 83 -15.45 -3.23 -7.70
C GLU A 83 -14.56 -3.25 -6.45
N LEU A 84 -14.52 -4.36 -5.71
CA LEU A 84 -13.72 -4.57 -4.49
C LEU A 84 -12.46 -5.37 -4.84
N GLU A 85 -11.28 -4.91 -4.42
CA GLU A 85 -10.03 -5.66 -4.62
C GLU A 85 -9.83 -6.68 -3.48
N MET A 86 -10.12 -7.95 -3.76
CA MET A 86 -9.98 -9.04 -2.80
C MET A 86 -8.61 -9.71 -2.93
N PRO A 87 -7.87 -9.99 -1.85
CA PRO A 87 -8.21 -9.75 -0.43
C PRO A 87 -7.68 -8.43 0.15
N THR A 88 -7.01 -7.59 -0.65
CA THR A 88 -6.23 -6.44 -0.19
C THR A 88 -7.06 -5.30 0.40
N GLU A 89 -8.14 -4.87 -0.26
CA GLU A 89 -9.01 -3.81 0.26
C GLU A 89 -9.59 -4.19 1.64
N PRO A 90 -10.18 -5.39 1.84
CA PRO A 90 -10.61 -5.83 3.17
C PRO A 90 -9.50 -5.90 4.21
N LEU A 91 -8.30 -6.36 3.84
CA LEU A 91 -7.15 -6.43 4.75
C LEU A 91 -6.71 -5.04 5.21
N VAL A 92 -6.61 -4.09 4.29
CA VAL A 92 -6.29 -2.69 4.61
C VAL A 92 -7.37 -2.07 5.49
N ALA A 93 -8.64 -2.27 5.14
CA ALA A 93 -9.77 -1.79 5.94
C ALA A 93 -9.78 -2.41 7.36
N ALA A 94 -9.51 -3.71 7.47
CA ALA A 94 -9.40 -4.41 8.75
C ALA A 94 -8.26 -3.86 9.61
N LEU A 95 -7.08 -3.65 9.02
CA LEU A 95 -5.91 -3.11 9.73
C LEU A 95 -6.15 -1.68 10.23
N VAL A 96 -6.73 -0.82 9.39
CA VAL A 96 -7.07 0.56 9.76
C VAL A 96 -8.21 0.61 10.77
N GLY A 97 -9.23 -0.23 10.61
CA GLY A 97 -10.35 -0.35 11.53
C GLY A 97 -9.90 -0.81 12.92
N ALA A 98 -9.05 -1.84 12.99
CA ALA A 98 -8.44 -2.29 14.25
C ALA A 98 -7.61 -1.17 14.90
N PHE A 99 -6.85 -0.42 14.12
CA PHE A 99 -6.10 0.73 14.62
C PHE A 99 -7.01 1.85 15.16
N ALA A 100 -8.08 2.21 14.43
CA ALA A 100 -9.03 3.22 14.88
C ALA A 100 -9.74 2.79 16.18
N LEU A 101 -10.08 1.51 16.29
CA LEU A 101 -10.70 0.94 17.49
C LEU A 101 -9.73 0.95 18.68
N ASP A 102 -8.49 0.50 18.52
CA ASP A 102 -7.44 0.59 19.55
C ASP A 102 -7.30 2.03 20.07
N ARG A 103 -7.26 3.01 19.16
CA ARG A 103 -7.15 4.42 19.53
C ARG A 103 -8.38 4.95 20.27
N SER A 104 -9.57 4.51 19.87
CA SER A 104 -10.83 4.88 20.50
C SER A 104 -10.91 4.30 21.92
N VAL A 105 -10.53 3.02 22.09
CA VAL A 105 -10.45 2.36 23.40
C VAL A 105 -9.39 3.04 24.27
N ALA A 106 -8.22 3.37 23.72
CA ALA A 106 -7.17 4.07 24.45
C ALA A 106 -7.64 5.45 24.93
N TYR A 107 -8.38 6.20 24.10
CA TYR A 107 -8.98 7.47 24.49
C TYR A 107 -10.03 7.29 25.60
N ALA A 108 -10.98 6.36 25.44
CA ALA A 108 -12.03 6.09 26.42
C ALA A 108 -11.49 5.62 27.78
N THR A 109 -10.40 4.84 27.76
CA THR A 109 -9.73 4.33 28.97
C THR A 109 -8.61 5.24 29.48
N ARG A 110 -8.47 6.45 28.92
CA ARG A 110 -7.41 7.43 29.24
C ARG A 110 -6.00 6.84 29.21
N ARG A 111 -5.77 5.83 28.35
CA ARG A 111 -4.43 5.29 28.12
C ARG A 111 -3.60 6.34 27.37
N PRO A 112 -2.33 6.53 27.73
CA PRO A 112 -1.46 7.45 27.02
C PRO A 112 -1.28 6.99 25.58
N VAL A 113 -1.67 7.83 24.62
CA VAL A 113 -1.49 7.60 23.19
C VAL A 113 -0.38 8.51 22.69
N ALA A 114 0.53 7.98 21.88
CA ALA A 114 1.56 8.78 21.23
C ALA A 114 0.91 9.96 20.46
N ARG A 115 1.37 11.18 20.76
CA ARG A 115 0.92 12.37 20.03
C ARG A 115 1.40 12.28 18.59
N ASN A 116 0.51 12.53 17.65
CA ASN A 116 0.81 12.58 16.23
C ASN A 116 0.39 13.96 15.71
N PRO A 117 1.31 14.79 15.20
CA PRO A 117 0.99 16.12 14.69
C PRO A 117 -0.01 16.08 13.53
N PHE A 118 -0.07 14.97 12.79
CA PHE A 118 -1.00 14.79 11.67
C PHE A 118 -2.38 14.26 12.08
N ARG A 119 -2.63 14.01 13.36
CA ARG A 119 -3.91 13.44 13.81
C ARG A 119 -5.11 14.28 13.36
N LEU A 120 -5.08 15.59 13.63
CA LEU A 120 -6.19 16.48 13.30
C LEU A 120 -6.37 16.63 11.77
N PRO A 121 -5.31 16.90 10.98
CA PRO A 121 -5.42 16.90 9.52
C PRO A 121 -6.03 15.63 8.93
N LEU A 122 -5.68 14.45 9.46
CA LEU A 122 -6.20 13.17 8.96
C LEU A 122 -7.67 12.94 9.33
N ILE A 123 -8.06 13.28 10.55
CA ILE A 123 -9.46 13.22 10.96
C ILE A 123 -10.28 14.18 10.09
N PHE A 124 -9.78 15.41 9.90
CA PHE A 124 -10.41 16.38 9.02
C PHE A 124 -10.54 15.86 7.59
N PHE A 125 -9.47 15.32 7.01
CA PHE A 125 -9.48 14.70 5.68
C PHE A 125 -10.52 13.57 5.60
N ALA A 126 -10.55 12.66 6.57
CA ALA A 126 -11.52 11.56 6.61
C ALA A 126 -12.96 12.07 6.70
N LEU A 127 -13.22 13.04 7.57
CA LEU A 127 -14.56 13.64 7.74
C LEU A 127 -15.02 14.37 6.49
N VAL A 128 -14.16 15.17 5.86
CA VAL A 128 -14.50 15.88 4.61
C VAL A 128 -14.75 14.90 3.48
N THR A 129 -13.92 13.87 3.33
CA THR A 129 -14.09 12.84 2.29
C THR A 129 -15.36 12.01 2.50
N LEU A 130 -15.77 11.78 3.75
CA LEU A 130 -17.05 11.11 4.04
C LEU A 130 -18.24 12.05 3.87
N ALA A 131 -18.09 13.34 4.21
CA ALA A 131 -19.13 14.34 4.01
C ALA A 131 -19.39 14.64 2.52
N SER A 132 -18.36 14.56 1.67
CA SER A 132 -18.49 14.76 0.21
C SER A 132 -19.47 13.78 -0.43
N VAL A 133 -19.62 12.59 0.14
CA VAL A 133 -20.55 11.54 -0.31
C VAL A 133 -21.99 12.04 -0.36
N THR A 134 -22.37 13.01 0.49
CA THR A 134 -23.72 13.60 0.48
C THR A 134 -24.04 14.37 -0.80
N GLN A 135 -23.01 14.80 -1.54
CA GLN A 135 -23.12 15.51 -2.81
C GLN A 135 -22.92 14.59 -4.03
N ALA A 136 -22.75 13.29 -3.80
CA ALA A 136 -22.48 12.32 -4.86
C ALA A 136 -23.74 11.97 -5.66
N ALA A 137 -23.60 11.87 -6.98
CA ALA A 137 -24.64 11.30 -7.83
C ALA A 137 -24.91 9.80 -7.54
N SER A 138 -23.88 9.05 -7.12
CA SER A 138 -23.98 7.66 -6.67
C SER A 138 -23.45 7.53 -5.24
N PRO A 139 -24.30 7.74 -4.21
CA PRO A 139 -23.85 7.75 -2.82
C PRO A 139 -23.16 6.46 -2.38
N PHE A 140 -23.57 5.31 -2.91
CA PHE A 140 -22.97 4.03 -2.56
C PHE A 140 -21.54 3.88 -3.08
N GLU A 141 -21.31 4.21 -4.36
CA GLU A 141 -19.98 4.14 -4.97
C GLU A 141 -19.03 5.17 -4.35
N SER A 142 -19.51 6.40 -4.12
CA SER A 142 -18.73 7.45 -3.46
C SER A 142 -18.46 7.12 -2.00
N ALA A 143 -19.41 6.55 -1.24
CA ALA A 143 -19.17 6.10 0.14
C ALA A 143 -18.05 5.06 0.21
N LYS A 144 -18.09 4.08 -0.69
CA LYS A 144 -17.03 3.07 -0.79
C LYS A 144 -15.70 3.71 -1.18
N GLY A 145 -15.70 4.58 -2.19
CA GLY A 145 -14.51 5.31 -2.65
C GLY A 145 -13.87 6.11 -1.52
N ALA A 146 -14.68 6.84 -0.75
CA ALA A 146 -14.28 7.62 0.42
C ALA A 146 -13.70 6.76 1.54
N ALA A 147 -14.36 5.64 1.87
CA ALA A 147 -13.87 4.70 2.87
C ALA A 147 -12.50 4.12 2.48
N ARG A 148 -12.35 3.72 1.22
CA ARG A 148 -11.10 3.21 0.66
C ARG A 148 -9.98 4.26 0.67
N ALA A 149 -10.26 5.48 0.22
CA ALA A 149 -9.28 6.57 0.23
C ALA A 149 -8.81 6.88 1.66
N THR A 150 -9.76 6.94 2.61
CA THR A 150 -9.48 7.12 4.03
C THR A 150 -8.59 5.99 4.57
N ALA A 151 -8.92 4.74 4.26
CA ALA A 151 -8.14 3.58 4.69
C ALA A 151 -6.70 3.63 4.15
N TYR A 152 -6.49 3.96 2.87
CA TYR A 152 -5.14 4.06 2.31
C TYR A 152 -4.32 5.21 2.91
N VAL A 153 -4.94 6.37 3.17
CA VAL A 153 -4.27 7.50 3.82
C VAL A 153 -3.91 7.17 5.28
N LEU A 154 -4.72 6.36 5.95
CA LEU A 154 -4.47 5.95 7.33
C LEU A 154 -3.52 4.76 7.46
N LEU A 155 -3.35 3.92 6.43
CA LEU A 155 -2.51 2.71 6.45
C LEU A 155 -1.07 2.91 6.96
N PRO A 156 -0.37 4.03 6.67
CA PRO A 156 0.98 4.26 7.21
C PRO A 156 1.06 4.27 8.74
N PHE A 157 -0.02 4.62 9.46
CA PHE A 157 -0.02 4.69 10.92
C PHE A 157 0.04 3.32 11.61
N PRO A 158 -0.86 2.36 11.34
CA PRO A 158 -0.72 1.01 11.85
C PRO A 158 0.56 0.34 11.33
N ALA A 159 0.98 0.62 10.09
CA ALA A 159 2.25 0.10 9.57
C ALA A 159 3.46 0.61 10.39
N TYR A 160 3.53 1.91 10.68
CA TYR A 160 4.57 2.48 11.53
C TYR A 160 4.59 1.86 12.92
N LEU A 161 3.43 1.68 13.55
CA LEU A 161 3.34 1.07 14.89
C LEU A 161 3.73 -0.41 14.88
N ALA A 162 3.32 -1.15 13.86
CA ALA A 162 3.66 -2.56 13.69
C ALA A 162 5.18 -2.75 13.48
N LEU A 163 5.83 -1.78 12.83
CA LEU A 163 7.22 -1.85 12.37
C LEU A 163 8.19 -0.88 13.09
N ARG A 164 7.77 -0.28 14.21
CA ARG A 164 8.58 0.71 14.94
C ARG A 164 9.92 0.15 15.43
N ASP A 165 9.93 -1.11 15.83
CA ASP A 165 11.14 -1.79 16.31
C ASP A 165 12.02 -2.24 15.14
N ARG A 166 13.32 -1.92 15.18
CA ARG A 166 14.28 -2.23 14.11
C ARG A 166 14.39 -3.72 13.83
N ARG A 167 14.42 -4.57 14.86
CA ARG A 167 14.53 -6.04 14.68
C ARG A 167 13.27 -6.58 14.01
N THR A 168 12.11 -6.09 14.45
CA THR A 168 10.81 -6.42 13.88
C THR A 168 10.72 -5.97 12.42
N PHE A 169 11.06 -4.72 12.13
CA PHE A 169 11.11 -4.18 10.76
C PHE A 169 11.99 -5.05 9.86
N ALA A 170 13.22 -5.36 10.27
CA ALA A 170 14.14 -6.17 9.48
C ALA A 170 13.59 -7.59 9.20
N ARG A 171 12.94 -8.22 10.18
CA ARG A 171 12.30 -9.54 10.01
C ARG A 171 11.10 -9.44 9.07
N THR A 172 10.21 -8.46 9.26
CA THR A 172 9.04 -8.26 8.41
C THR A 172 9.46 -8.01 6.97
N VAL A 173 10.43 -7.12 6.73
CA VAL A 173 10.95 -6.86 5.38
C VAL A 173 11.56 -8.12 4.79
N ALA A 174 12.36 -8.89 5.53
CA ALA A 174 12.91 -10.15 5.03
C ALA A 174 11.81 -11.15 4.60
N VAL A 175 10.79 -11.38 5.43
CA VAL A 175 9.68 -12.28 5.09
C VAL A 175 8.87 -11.76 3.90
N ALA A 176 8.51 -10.48 3.92
CA ALA A 176 7.71 -9.87 2.85
C ALA A 176 8.46 -9.88 1.51
N THR A 177 9.77 -9.57 1.52
CA THR A 177 10.60 -9.56 0.32
C THR A 177 10.82 -10.97 -0.24
N SER A 178 10.89 -12.02 0.59
CA SER A 178 10.92 -13.40 0.09
C SER A 178 9.63 -13.78 -0.65
N ALA A 179 8.47 -13.45 -0.09
CA ALA A 179 7.19 -13.63 -0.79
C ALA A 179 7.11 -12.78 -2.07
N GLY A 180 7.58 -11.54 -1.99
CA GLY A 180 7.63 -10.63 -3.13
C GLY A 180 8.54 -11.09 -4.24
N LEU A 181 9.64 -11.75 -3.91
CA LEU A 181 10.59 -12.28 -4.88
C LEU A 181 9.98 -13.40 -5.72
N VAL A 182 9.14 -14.25 -5.13
CA VAL A 182 8.40 -15.29 -5.88
C VAL A 182 7.50 -14.64 -6.92
N ALA A 183 6.70 -13.64 -6.53
CA ALA A 183 5.84 -12.90 -7.47
C ALA A 183 6.67 -12.17 -8.55
N ALA A 184 7.79 -11.55 -8.17
CA ALA A 184 8.69 -10.89 -9.11
C ALA A 184 9.30 -11.88 -10.12
N ALA A 185 9.74 -13.05 -9.67
CA ALA A 185 10.29 -14.10 -10.53
C ALA A 185 9.27 -14.64 -11.52
N ILE A 186 8.04 -14.92 -11.07
CA ILE A 186 6.92 -15.32 -11.94
C ILE A 186 6.68 -14.25 -13.01
N MET A 187 6.64 -12.98 -12.61
CA MET A 187 6.44 -11.89 -13.55
C MET A 187 7.59 -11.76 -14.55
N MET A 188 8.85 -11.90 -14.11
CA MET A 188 10.00 -11.89 -15.02
C MET A 188 9.93 -13.02 -16.04
N MET A 189 9.60 -14.24 -15.61
CA MET A 189 9.42 -15.40 -16.50
C MET A 189 8.37 -15.15 -17.58
N ILE A 190 7.29 -14.41 -17.27
CA ILE A 190 6.23 -14.09 -18.24
C ILE A 190 6.58 -12.87 -19.11
N LEU A 191 7.21 -11.85 -18.55
CA LEU A 191 7.44 -10.55 -19.20
C LEU A 191 8.67 -10.54 -20.11
N ILE A 192 9.72 -11.30 -19.80
CA ILE A 192 10.92 -11.39 -20.64
C ILE A 192 10.58 -11.86 -22.07
N PRO A 193 9.81 -12.95 -22.27
CA PRO A 193 9.35 -13.34 -23.61
C PRO A 193 8.47 -12.28 -24.31
N ARG A 194 7.86 -11.37 -23.54
CA ARG A 194 6.96 -10.32 -24.03
C ARG A 194 7.64 -8.95 -24.15
N MET A 195 8.98 -8.92 -24.17
CA MET A 195 9.76 -7.68 -24.15
C MET A 195 9.36 -6.64 -25.19
N GLY A 196 9.04 -7.07 -26.42
CA GLY A 196 8.59 -6.18 -27.50
C GLY A 196 7.24 -5.49 -27.24
N ARG A 197 6.47 -5.91 -26.23
CA ARG A 197 5.15 -5.37 -25.88
C ARG A 197 5.13 -4.63 -24.55
N LEU A 198 6.24 -4.51 -23.82
CA LEU A 198 6.28 -3.96 -22.44
C LEU A 198 5.71 -2.54 -22.31
N GLY A 199 5.72 -1.76 -23.40
CA GLY A 199 5.10 -0.44 -23.44
C GLY A 199 3.56 -0.44 -23.38
N HIS A 200 2.92 -1.59 -23.59
CA HIS A 200 1.47 -1.74 -23.69
C HIS A 200 0.94 -2.59 -22.53
N SER A 201 -0.24 -2.24 -22.03
CA SER A 201 -0.91 -3.02 -20.97
C SER A 201 -1.19 -4.46 -21.39
N SER A 202 -1.24 -4.74 -22.71
CA SER A 202 -1.41 -6.08 -23.25
C SER A 202 -0.25 -7.04 -22.91
N ALA A 203 0.96 -6.56 -22.63
CA ALA A 203 2.04 -7.42 -22.13
C ALA A 203 1.71 -8.05 -20.77
N PHE A 204 0.87 -7.38 -19.99
CA PHE A 204 0.45 -7.76 -18.65
C PHE A 204 -0.90 -8.50 -18.62
N ALA A 205 -1.51 -8.73 -19.79
CA ALA A 205 -2.73 -9.52 -19.90
C ALA A 205 -2.49 -10.96 -19.42
N GLY A 206 -3.38 -11.45 -18.55
CA GLY A 206 -3.30 -12.79 -17.97
C GLY A 206 -2.13 -13.00 -17.00
N THR A 207 -1.55 -11.92 -16.47
CA THR A 207 -0.44 -11.99 -15.48
C THR A 207 -0.94 -11.65 -14.08
N LEU A 208 -0.10 -11.84 -13.06
CA LEU A 208 -0.43 -11.50 -11.65
C LEU A 208 -0.78 -10.01 -11.48
N PHE A 209 -0.22 -9.14 -12.32
CA PHE A 209 -0.50 -7.72 -12.28
C PHE A 209 -1.13 -7.32 -13.61
N GLY A 210 -2.40 -6.91 -13.63
CA GLY A 210 -3.11 -6.58 -14.87
C GLY A 210 -2.53 -5.40 -15.67
N ASN A 211 -1.57 -4.66 -15.12
CA ASN A 211 -0.86 -3.60 -15.82
C ASN A 211 0.53 -3.32 -15.22
N TYR A 212 1.38 -2.63 -15.99
CA TYR A 212 2.75 -2.28 -15.61
C TYR A 212 2.84 -1.31 -14.42
N MET A 213 1.82 -0.46 -14.17
CA MET A 213 1.84 0.51 -13.07
C MET A 213 1.70 -0.19 -11.72
N THR A 214 0.72 -1.10 -11.59
CA THR A 214 0.50 -1.86 -10.35
C THR A 214 1.70 -2.76 -10.06
N TYR A 215 2.26 -3.41 -11.08
CA TYR A 215 3.48 -4.21 -10.96
C TYR A 215 4.65 -3.37 -10.42
N GLY A 216 4.92 -2.21 -11.02
CA GLY A 216 6.03 -1.35 -10.58
C GLY A 216 5.81 -0.81 -9.17
N ALA A 217 4.60 -0.36 -8.84
CA ALA A 217 4.25 0.11 -7.51
C ALA A 217 4.48 -0.98 -6.46
N TYR A 218 4.05 -2.22 -6.75
CA TYR A 218 4.30 -3.37 -5.91
C TYR A 218 5.79 -3.59 -5.64
N LEU A 219 6.65 -3.59 -6.67
CA LEU A 219 8.08 -3.77 -6.50
C LEU A 219 8.72 -2.65 -5.64
N THR A 220 8.27 -1.40 -5.82
CA THR A 220 8.80 -0.27 -5.03
C THR A 220 8.53 -0.40 -3.52
N VAL A 221 7.44 -1.07 -3.12
CA VAL A 221 7.13 -1.36 -1.71
C VAL A 221 8.20 -2.24 -1.06
N PHE A 222 8.96 -3.02 -1.84
CA PHE A 222 10.07 -3.84 -1.34
C PHE A 222 11.43 -3.16 -1.49
N ILE A 223 11.64 -2.47 -2.61
CA ILE A 223 12.91 -1.80 -2.92
C ILE A 223 13.25 -0.74 -1.86
N LEU A 224 12.28 0.09 -1.46
CA LEU A 224 12.54 1.19 -0.51
C LEU A 224 12.89 0.68 0.91
N PRO A 225 12.15 -0.27 1.52
CA PRO A 225 12.56 -0.87 2.79
C PRO A 225 13.88 -1.64 2.72
N LEU A 226 14.15 -2.38 1.63
CA LEU A 226 15.44 -3.06 1.43
C LEU A 226 16.59 -2.07 1.36
N LEU A 227 16.41 -0.98 0.61
CA LEU A 227 17.40 0.09 0.53
C LEU A 227 17.62 0.74 1.89
N SER A 228 16.54 0.99 2.64
CA SER A 228 16.64 1.49 4.02
C SER A 228 17.49 0.53 4.88
N LEU A 229 17.25 -0.79 4.84
CA LEU A 229 18.08 -1.74 5.56
C LEU A 229 19.54 -1.78 5.07
N LEU A 230 19.80 -1.60 3.78
CA LEU A 230 21.17 -1.57 3.23
C LEU A 230 21.92 -0.30 3.60
N LEU A 231 21.21 0.82 3.70
CA LEU A 231 21.79 2.10 4.10
C LEU A 231 22.01 2.11 5.61
N PHE A 232 21.00 1.74 6.40
CA PHE A 232 20.94 1.97 7.84
C PHE A 232 21.43 0.82 8.73
N ASP A 233 21.59 -0.39 8.20
CA ASP A 233 22.05 -1.55 8.97
C ASP A 233 23.54 -1.86 8.71
N ASP A 234 24.31 -2.05 9.78
CA ASP A 234 25.75 -2.27 9.71
C ASP A 234 26.13 -3.77 9.73
N ASP A 235 25.15 -4.68 9.82
CA ASP A 235 25.40 -6.13 9.80
C ASP A 235 25.90 -6.59 8.42
N ALA A 236 27.23 -6.74 8.32
CA ALA A 236 27.92 -7.16 7.10
C ALA A 236 27.49 -8.56 6.61
N ARG A 237 27.14 -9.49 7.50
CA ARG A 237 26.77 -10.86 7.12
C ARG A 237 25.45 -10.88 6.35
N ARG A 238 24.50 -10.03 6.74
CA ARG A 238 23.17 -9.95 6.08
C ARG A 238 23.17 -9.05 4.85
N ARG A 239 24.21 -8.22 4.69
CA ARG A 239 24.30 -7.23 3.62
C ARG A 239 24.31 -7.84 2.23
N ALA A 240 25.06 -8.93 2.03
CA ALA A 240 25.15 -9.61 0.74
C ALA A 240 23.78 -10.13 0.27
N GLY A 241 23.04 -10.82 1.15
CA GLY A 241 21.71 -11.32 0.84
C GLY A 241 20.72 -10.19 0.51
N ARG A 242 20.74 -9.10 1.28
CA ARG A 242 19.88 -7.92 1.02
C ARG A 242 20.24 -7.23 -0.29
N LEU A 243 21.53 -7.15 -0.63
CA LEU A 243 21.99 -6.58 -1.89
C LEU A 243 21.53 -7.44 -3.07
N ALA A 244 21.62 -8.77 -2.95
CA ALA A 244 21.12 -9.70 -3.95
C ALA A 244 19.60 -9.55 -4.16
N MET A 245 18.82 -9.46 -3.08
CA MET A 245 17.38 -9.21 -3.18
C MET A 245 17.08 -7.84 -3.80
N PHE A 246 17.77 -6.79 -3.37
CA PHE A 246 17.63 -5.45 -3.96
C PHE A 246 17.93 -5.44 -5.46
N ALA A 247 19.00 -6.13 -5.88
CA ALA A 247 19.35 -6.28 -7.29
C ALA A 247 18.28 -7.06 -8.06
N ALA A 248 17.73 -8.14 -7.50
CA ALA A 248 16.67 -8.92 -8.12
C ALA A 248 15.37 -8.10 -8.31
N PHE A 249 14.94 -7.36 -7.29
CA PHE A 249 13.80 -6.45 -7.41
C PHE A 249 14.08 -5.29 -8.37
N GLY A 250 15.30 -4.76 -8.40
CA GLY A 250 15.72 -3.76 -9.37
C GLY A 250 15.67 -4.27 -10.81
N ALA A 251 16.13 -5.48 -11.06
CA ALA A 251 16.04 -6.14 -12.36
C ALA A 251 14.58 -6.35 -12.78
N ALA A 252 13.74 -6.83 -11.87
CA ALA A 252 12.29 -6.96 -12.09
C ALA A 252 11.64 -5.61 -12.42
N LEU A 253 12.02 -4.54 -11.71
CA LEU A 253 11.46 -3.21 -11.90
C LEU A 253 11.75 -2.65 -13.29
N LEU A 254 12.83 -3.06 -13.95
CA LEU A 254 13.15 -2.59 -15.29
C LEU A 254 12.18 -3.12 -16.36
N LEU A 255 11.42 -4.18 -16.05
CA LEU A 255 10.30 -4.63 -16.88
C LEU A 255 9.04 -3.75 -16.68
N CYS A 256 9.06 -2.82 -15.71
CA CYS A 256 8.03 -1.81 -15.53
C CYS A 256 8.29 -0.57 -16.38
N GLN A 257 7.35 -0.24 -17.27
CA GLN A 257 7.40 0.95 -18.12
C GLN A 257 6.58 2.13 -17.54
N SER A 258 6.38 2.17 -16.22
CA SER A 258 5.62 3.24 -15.54
C SER A 258 6.50 4.40 -15.13
N ARG A 259 6.34 5.54 -15.82
CA ARG A 259 7.01 6.81 -15.49
C ARG A 259 6.81 7.21 -14.02
N GLY A 260 5.58 7.07 -13.52
CA GLY A 260 5.26 7.45 -12.14
C GLY A 260 6.00 6.63 -11.10
N VAL A 261 6.27 5.35 -11.40
CA VAL A 261 7.03 4.45 -10.51
C VAL A 261 8.52 4.83 -10.49
N TRP A 262 9.10 5.18 -11.65
CA TRP A 262 10.48 5.64 -11.72
C TRP A 262 10.68 6.95 -10.95
N VAL A 263 9.77 7.90 -11.12
CA VAL A 263 9.79 9.19 -10.42
C VAL A 263 9.60 8.98 -8.91
N SER A 264 8.64 8.14 -8.49
CA SER A 264 8.42 7.88 -7.07
C SER A 264 9.60 7.16 -6.42
N LEU A 265 10.23 6.22 -7.13
CA LEU A 265 11.44 5.56 -6.66
C LEU A 265 12.58 6.57 -6.53
N ALA A 266 12.83 7.40 -7.53
CA ALA A 266 13.88 8.43 -7.47
C ALA A 266 13.66 9.39 -6.29
N ALA A 267 12.43 9.84 -6.07
CA ALA A 267 12.07 10.67 -4.92
C ALA A 267 12.31 9.94 -3.59
N GLY A 268 11.89 8.67 -3.49
CA GLY A 268 12.09 7.85 -2.29
C GLY A 268 13.57 7.57 -1.98
N VAL A 269 14.38 7.26 -3.00
CA VAL A 269 15.83 7.10 -2.86
C VAL A 269 16.47 8.42 -2.42
N GLY A 270 16.13 9.54 -3.08
CA GLY A 270 16.62 10.86 -2.74
C GLY A 270 16.32 11.21 -1.29
N PHE A 271 15.09 10.99 -0.85
CA PHE A 271 14.67 11.19 0.54
C PHE A 271 15.47 10.32 1.53
N LEU A 272 15.67 9.04 1.25
CA LEU A 272 16.47 8.15 2.11
C LEU A 272 17.95 8.58 2.18
N LEU A 273 18.52 9.06 1.08
CA LEU A 273 19.89 9.58 1.04
C LEU A 273 20.03 10.91 1.80
N MET A 274 19.03 11.76 1.74
CA MET A 274 18.96 12.99 2.54
C MET A 274 18.85 12.68 4.03
N LEU A 275 18.02 11.69 4.41
CA LEU A 275 17.87 11.25 5.81
C LEU A 275 19.16 10.68 6.40
N ARG A 276 20.04 10.10 5.58
CA ARG A 276 21.37 9.62 6.01
C ARG A 276 22.46 10.59 5.54
N SER A 277 22.27 11.87 5.82
CA SER A 277 23.18 12.95 5.42
C SER A 277 24.61 12.75 5.96
N GLU A 278 24.75 12.16 7.15
CA GLU A 278 26.03 11.86 7.82
C GLU A 278 26.82 10.71 7.18
N MET A 279 26.23 9.95 6.24
CA MET A 279 26.90 8.82 5.62
C MET A 279 28.11 9.31 4.78
N PRO A 280 29.29 8.65 4.88
CA PRO A 280 30.45 9.04 4.10
C PRO A 280 30.12 9.09 2.60
N SER A 281 30.50 10.18 1.92
CA SER A 281 30.13 10.43 0.53
C SER A 281 30.42 9.24 -0.39
N ARG A 282 31.51 8.50 -0.15
CA ARG A 282 31.88 7.28 -0.90
C ARG A 282 30.78 6.21 -0.91
N ARG A 283 30.06 6.01 0.21
CA ARG A 283 28.97 5.02 0.29
C ARG A 283 27.72 5.48 -0.48
N LYS A 284 27.39 6.77 -0.45
CA LYS A 284 26.29 7.35 -1.22
C LYS A 284 26.55 7.20 -2.72
N TRP A 285 27.77 7.57 -3.14
CA TRP A 285 28.20 7.42 -4.52
C TRP A 285 28.26 5.96 -4.97
N ALA A 286 28.66 5.02 -4.11
CA ALA A 286 28.64 3.59 -4.44
C ALA A 286 27.22 3.07 -4.71
N VAL A 287 26.23 3.44 -3.88
CA VAL A 287 24.83 3.05 -4.09
C VAL A 287 24.30 3.66 -5.39
N LEU A 288 24.57 4.93 -5.63
CA LEU A 288 24.16 5.61 -6.86
C LEU A 288 24.85 5.00 -8.09
N ALA A 289 26.15 4.70 -8.01
CA ALA A 289 26.91 4.08 -9.09
C ALA A 289 26.39 2.67 -9.42
N VAL A 290 26.03 1.87 -8.40
CA VAL A 290 25.40 0.56 -8.63
C VAL A 290 24.04 0.71 -9.31
N ALA A 291 23.21 1.65 -8.87
CA ALA A 291 21.90 1.90 -9.49
C ALA A 291 22.04 2.37 -10.94
N LEU A 292 22.94 3.33 -11.21
CA LEU A 292 23.22 3.83 -12.55
C LEU A 292 23.86 2.77 -13.44
N GLY A 293 24.79 1.98 -12.91
CA GLY A 293 25.44 0.88 -13.62
C GLY A 293 24.46 -0.20 -14.04
N LEU A 294 23.57 -0.62 -13.14
CA LEU A 294 22.47 -1.53 -13.47
C LEU A 294 21.57 -0.93 -14.55
N GLY A 295 21.17 0.34 -14.39
CA GLY A 295 20.39 1.05 -15.41
C GLY A 295 21.07 1.04 -16.79
N ALA A 296 22.37 1.34 -16.84
CA ALA A 296 23.16 1.35 -18.06
C ALA A 296 23.24 -0.05 -18.71
N VAL A 297 23.54 -1.09 -17.94
CA VAL A 297 23.60 -2.48 -18.44
C VAL A 297 22.26 -2.91 -19.04
N ILE A 298 21.15 -2.58 -18.40
CA ILE A 298 19.83 -2.93 -18.94
C ILE A 298 19.46 -2.09 -20.18
N LEU A 299 19.90 -0.83 -20.28
CA LEU A 299 19.72 -0.04 -21.50
C LEU A 299 20.47 -0.62 -22.72
N LEU A 300 21.46 -1.49 -22.50
CA LEU A 300 22.12 -2.22 -23.59
C LEU A 300 21.28 -3.41 -24.11
N ILE A 301 20.20 -3.80 -23.43
CA ILE A 301 19.32 -4.89 -23.87
C ILE A 301 18.53 -4.42 -25.11
N PRO A 302 18.53 -5.21 -26.21
CA PRO A 302 17.75 -4.90 -27.41
C PRO A 302 16.27 -4.64 -27.11
N GLY A 303 15.71 -3.60 -27.71
CA GLY A 303 14.31 -3.19 -27.51
C GLY A 303 14.04 -2.35 -26.25
N VAL A 304 14.82 -2.52 -25.18
CA VAL A 304 14.65 -1.74 -23.93
C VAL A 304 15.00 -0.28 -24.15
N ARG A 305 16.13 0.02 -24.79
CA ARG A 305 16.54 1.40 -25.10
C ARG A 305 15.45 2.17 -25.85
N ALA A 306 14.89 1.57 -26.91
CA ALA A 306 13.86 2.21 -27.73
C ALA A 306 12.58 2.46 -26.93
N ALA A 307 12.16 1.49 -26.10
CA ALA A 307 11.01 1.65 -25.22
C ALA A 307 11.21 2.77 -24.20
N VAL A 308 12.38 2.84 -23.56
CA VAL A 308 12.71 3.89 -22.58
C VAL A 308 12.75 5.26 -23.25
N LEU A 309 13.42 5.38 -24.40
CA LEU A 309 13.54 6.65 -25.12
C LEU A 309 12.16 7.16 -25.59
N ALA A 310 11.32 6.29 -26.14
CA ALA A 310 9.94 6.65 -26.53
C ALA A 310 9.12 7.16 -25.33
N ARG A 311 9.35 6.61 -24.13
CA ARG A 311 8.68 7.07 -22.90
C ARG A 311 9.21 8.40 -22.38
N ALA A 312 10.51 8.65 -22.54
CA ALA A 312 11.12 9.92 -22.19
C ALA A 312 10.60 11.06 -23.08
N LEU A 313 10.53 10.83 -24.40
CA LEU A 313 10.06 11.83 -25.36
C LEU A 313 8.57 12.17 -25.18
N THR A 314 7.74 11.17 -24.89
CA THR A 314 6.30 11.37 -24.63
C THR A 314 6.00 11.91 -23.22
N MET A 315 7.02 12.22 -22.41
CA MET A 315 6.83 12.70 -21.03
C MET A 315 6.17 14.07 -20.98
N VAL A 316 6.59 14.97 -21.88
CA VAL A 316 6.15 16.36 -21.95
C VAL A 316 5.22 16.64 -23.13
N ASP A 317 4.96 15.64 -23.97
CA ASP A 317 4.05 15.77 -25.11
C ASP A 317 2.58 15.85 -24.65
N PRO A 318 1.90 17.01 -24.80
CA PRO A 318 0.51 17.15 -24.38
C PRO A 318 -0.47 16.35 -25.26
N GLU A 319 -0.10 16.08 -26.52
CA GLU A 319 -0.95 15.35 -27.47
C GLU A 319 -0.91 13.84 -27.23
N PHE A 320 0.08 13.35 -26.48
CA PHE A 320 0.13 11.96 -26.08
C PHE A 320 -1.14 11.60 -25.30
N ALA A 321 -1.86 10.57 -25.76
CA ALA A 321 -3.20 10.22 -25.27
C ALA A 321 -3.30 10.11 -23.73
N SER A 322 -2.27 9.59 -23.07
CA SER A 322 -2.22 9.51 -21.61
C SER A 322 -2.11 10.88 -20.94
N ASN A 323 -1.34 11.79 -21.50
CA ASN A 323 -1.16 13.15 -20.97
C ASN A 323 -2.43 13.97 -21.21
N LYS A 324 -3.02 13.89 -22.41
CA LYS A 324 -4.33 14.46 -22.72
C LYS A 324 -5.42 14.00 -21.75
N THR A 325 -5.50 12.70 -21.49
CA THR A 325 -6.46 12.14 -20.51
C THR A 325 -6.23 12.68 -19.10
N ARG A 326 -4.97 12.89 -18.69
CA ARG A 326 -4.67 13.48 -17.37
C ARG A 326 -5.10 14.94 -17.30
N LEU A 327 -4.79 15.74 -18.32
CA LEU A 327 -5.21 17.14 -18.39
C LEU A 327 -6.73 17.25 -18.33
N LEU A 328 -7.45 16.39 -19.07
CA LEU A 328 -8.91 16.31 -18.98
C LEU A 328 -9.39 15.95 -17.58
N ARG A 329 -8.78 14.96 -16.91
CA ARG A 329 -9.13 14.60 -15.52
C ARG A 329 -8.90 15.75 -14.54
N TRP A 330 -7.80 16.49 -14.68
CA TRP A 330 -7.54 17.69 -13.88
C TRP A 330 -8.55 18.79 -14.16
N GLY A 331 -8.90 19.01 -15.43
CA GLY A 331 -9.96 19.93 -15.83
C GLY A 331 -11.31 19.56 -15.22
N PHE A 332 -11.71 18.29 -15.29
CA PHE A 332 -12.94 17.80 -14.66
C PHE A 332 -12.90 17.93 -13.13
N ALA A 333 -11.78 17.61 -12.48
CA ALA A 333 -11.63 17.78 -11.04
C ALA A 333 -11.76 19.27 -10.64
N LEU A 334 -11.18 20.19 -11.43
CA LEU A 334 -11.33 21.62 -11.20
C LEU A 334 -12.77 22.07 -11.39
N LEU A 335 -13.46 21.60 -12.44
CA LEU A 335 -14.88 21.89 -12.65
C LEU A 335 -15.75 21.39 -11.48
N MET A 336 -15.52 20.16 -11.02
CA MET A 336 -16.20 19.60 -9.84
C MET A 336 -15.96 20.45 -8.59
N PHE A 337 -14.72 20.94 -8.40
CA PHE A 337 -14.40 21.85 -7.31
C PHE A 337 -15.11 23.21 -7.45
N THR A 338 -15.12 23.81 -8.63
CA THR A 338 -15.82 25.10 -8.84
C THR A 338 -17.33 25.00 -8.64
N GLN A 339 -17.92 23.85 -8.95
CA GLN A 339 -19.35 23.60 -8.74
C GLN A 339 -19.68 23.32 -7.27
N ASN A 340 -18.79 22.60 -6.56
CA ASN A 340 -18.98 22.20 -5.17
C ASN A 340 -17.73 22.52 -4.33
N PRO A 341 -17.45 23.81 -4.05
CA PRO A 341 -16.15 24.22 -3.50
C PRO A 341 -15.92 23.84 -2.03
N VAL A 342 -16.99 23.59 -1.28
CA VAL A 342 -16.91 23.32 0.16
C VAL A 342 -16.72 21.83 0.44
N LEU A 343 -17.60 20.98 -0.11
CA LEU A 343 -17.63 19.55 0.19
C LEU A 343 -17.12 18.68 -0.97
N GLY A 344 -16.96 19.22 -2.18
CA GLY A 344 -16.71 18.43 -3.38
C GLY A 344 -17.96 17.69 -3.86
N ALA A 345 -17.79 16.74 -4.77
CA ALA A 345 -18.89 16.06 -5.47
C ALA A 345 -18.91 14.53 -5.26
N GLY A 346 -18.36 14.07 -4.13
CA GLY A 346 -18.34 12.64 -3.76
C GLY A 346 -17.22 11.86 -4.42
#